data_AF-A0A9R1B9M2-F1
#
_entry.id   AF-A0A9R1B9M2-F1
#
_cell.length_a   1.000
_cell.length_b   1.000
_cell.length_c   1.000
_cell.angle_alpha   90.00
_cell.angle_beta   90.00
_cell.angle_gamma   90.00
#
_symmetry.space_group_name_H-M   'P 1'
#
loop_
_entity.id
_entity.type
_entity.pdbx_description
1 polymer ?
#
loop_
_entity_poly.entity_id
_entity_poly.type
_entity_poly.pdbx_seq_one_letter_code
_entity_poly.pdbx_strand_id
1 'polypeptide(L)'
;MEQHVLVALALSFVGGLSTSLGALLVIVNPSPDLKRLGLLQGFAAGLMLSISFLDLAHNALNSIGFLKANLWFFAGVLFFGFVVKFIPEPTFVPTTDASKKKTDDDGSGKDMMKKHRRQVLFSGIITAVGISLHNFPEGMAVFLGSVKGLRVGVNLAIAIALHNIPEGVAVALPLYFATKSKWQAFKYATLSGLAEPLGVFFVAVLFPSNYTSCS
;
A
#
# COMPACT_ATOMS: atom_id res chain seq x y z
N MET A 1 -3.22 -1.87 28.31
CA MET A 1 -4.16 -1.85 27.17
C MET A 1 -4.01 -0.56 26.37
N GLU A 2 -4.31 0.61 26.95
CA GLU A 2 -4.20 1.89 26.21
C GLU A 2 -2.79 2.19 25.69
N GLN A 3 -1.75 1.89 26.48
CA GLN A 3 -0.37 2.16 26.07
C GLN A 3 0.05 1.38 24.81
N HIS A 4 -0.30 0.10 24.67
CA HIS A 4 0.04 -0.68 23.47
C HIS A 4 -0.75 -0.22 22.24
N VAL A 5 -2.02 0.13 22.42
CA VAL A 5 -2.86 0.68 21.34
C VAL A 5 -2.28 2.01 20.87
N LEU A 6 -1.92 2.91 21.79
CA LEU A 6 -1.40 4.23 21.46
C LEU A 6 -0.02 4.15 20.79
N VAL A 7 0.85 3.25 21.25
CA VAL A 7 2.13 2.97 20.60
C VAL A 7 1.92 2.41 19.20
N ALA A 8 1.06 1.40 19.03
CA ALA A 8 0.78 0.81 17.72
C ALA A 8 0.16 1.82 16.73
N LEU A 9 -0.72 2.69 17.22
CA LEU A 9 -1.29 3.79 16.44
C LEU A 9 -0.22 4.79 16.01
N ALA A 10 0.67 5.20 16.92
CA ALA A 10 1.77 6.10 16.59
C ALA A 10 2.72 5.49 15.55
N LEU A 11 3.09 4.21 15.74
CA LEU A 11 3.95 3.48 14.81
C LEU A 11 3.30 3.32 13.42
N SER A 12 2.03 2.96 13.37
CA SER A 12 1.29 2.80 12.10
C SER A 12 0.97 4.13 11.44
N PHE A 13 0.85 5.20 12.22
CA PHE A 13 0.73 6.55 11.66
C PHE A 13 2.04 6.98 11.00
N VAL A 14 3.19 6.64 11.58
CA VAL A 14 4.50 6.85 10.93
C VAL A 14 4.62 6.02 9.65
N GLY A 15 4.20 4.75 9.68
CA GLY A 15 4.14 3.90 8.49
C GLY A 15 3.27 4.52 7.39
N GLY A 16 2.02 4.88 7.69
CA GLY A 16 1.11 5.51 6.73
C GLY A 16 1.57 6.88 6.21
N LEU A 17 2.26 7.68 7.04
CA LEU A 17 2.89 8.93 6.59
C LEU A 17 4.06 8.69 5.63
N SER A 18 4.69 7.52 5.69
CA SER A 18 5.78 7.16 4.77
C SER A 18 5.27 6.99 3.33
N THR A 19 4.02 6.54 3.15
CA THR A 19 3.32 6.55 1.86
C THR A 19 3.14 7.98 1.34
N SER A 20 2.79 8.91 2.23
CA SER A 20 2.69 10.33 1.90
C SER A 20 4.05 10.94 1.53
N LEU A 21 5.12 10.52 2.23
CA LEU A 21 6.48 10.94 1.95
C LEU A 21 6.94 10.46 0.56
N GLY A 22 6.63 9.22 0.19
CA GLY A 22 6.84 8.70 -1.15
C GLY A 22 6.16 9.54 -2.23
N ALA A 23 4.89 9.92 -2.01
CA ALA A 23 4.17 10.81 -2.91
C ALA A 23 4.79 12.21 -2.99
N LEU A 24 5.29 12.75 -1.88
CA LEU A 24 5.97 14.04 -1.85
C LEU A 24 7.26 14.04 -2.69
N LEU A 25 7.98 12.91 -2.76
CA LEU A 25 9.14 12.79 -3.64
C LEU A 25 8.77 12.98 -5.12
N VAL A 26 7.59 12.53 -5.54
CA VAL A 26 7.06 12.76 -6.90
C VAL A 26 6.69 14.22 -7.14
N ILE A 27 6.29 14.95 -6.09
CA ILE A 27 5.95 16.38 -6.16
C ILE A 27 7.21 17.24 -6.29
N VAL A 28 8.24 16.94 -5.52
CA VAL A 28 9.44 17.78 -5.39
C VAL A 28 10.47 17.46 -6.46
N ASN A 29 10.60 16.18 -6.85
CA ASN A 29 11.61 15.74 -7.81
C ASN A 29 10.98 15.43 -9.18
N PRO A 30 11.80 15.36 -10.25
CA PRO A 30 11.36 14.78 -11.51
C PRO A 30 10.82 13.36 -11.28
N SER A 31 9.73 13.03 -11.98
CA SER A 31 9.16 11.68 -11.93
C SER A 31 10.22 10.61 -12.21
N PRO A 32 10.34 9.56 -11.39
CA PRO A 32 11.28 8.48 -11.64
C PRO A 32 10.99 7.79 -12.98
N ASP A 33 12.04 7.30 -13.64
CA ASP A 33 11.90 6.45 -14.81
C ASP A 33 11.49 5.02 -14.38
N LEU A 34 11.09 4.19 -15.36
CA LEU A 34 10.64 2.82 -15.10
C LEU A 34 11.71 1.96 -14.40
N LYS A 35 13.00 2.22 -14.67
CA LYS A 35 14.11 1.50 -14.03
C LYS A 35 14.22 1.82 -12.55
N ARG A 36 14.21 3.10 -12.17
CA ARG A 36 14.23 3.52 -10.76
C ARG A 36 12.96 3.08 -10.04
N LEU A 37 11.81 3.14 -10.70
CA LEU A 37 10.56 2.64 -10.13
C LEU A 37 10.63 1.13 -9.85
N GLY A 38 11.11 0.34 -10.82
CA GLY A 38 11.31 -1.10 -10.64
C GLY A 38 12.30 -1.44 -9.53
N LEU A 39 13.38 -0.67 -9.37
CA LEU A 39 14.33 -0.84 -8.26
C LEU A 39 13.67 -0.56 -6.91
N LEU A 40 12.92 0.54 -6.79
CA LEU A 40 12.18 0.89 -5.58
C LEU A 40 11.15 -0.19 -5.22
N GLN A 41 10.38 -0.68 -6.20
CA GLN A 41 9.41 -1.75 -6.00
C GLN A 41 10.07 -3.08 -5.64
N GLY A 42 11.21 -3.42 -6.23
CA GLY A 42 11.98 -4.61 -5.88
C GLY A 42 12.49 -4.58 -4.44
N PHE A 43 12.99 -3.42 -4.00
CA PHE A 43 13.37 -3.19 -2.60
C PHE A 43 12.17 -3.34 -1.65
N ALA A 44 11.04 -2.71 -1.98
CA ALA A 44 9.80 -2.80 -1.22
C ALA A 44 9.32 -4.26 -1.11
N ALA A 45 9.29 -5.01 -2.22
CA ALA A 45 8.90 -6.42 -2.24
C ALA A 45 9.83 -7.29 -1.38
N GLY A 46 11.15 -7.02 -1.41
CA GLY A 46 12.12 -7.70 -0.57
C GLY A 46 11.87 -7.50 0.93
N LEU A 47 11.57 -6.27 1.36
CA LEU A 47 11.21 -5.97 2.74
C LEU A 47 9.95 -6.72 3.18
N MET A 48 8.91 -6.73 2.35
CA MET A 48 7.65 -7.40 2.68
C MET A 48 7.75 -8.92 2.72
N LEU A 49 8.52 -9.53 1.82
CA LEU A 49 8.82 -10.96 1.89
C LEU A 49 9.60 -11.30 3.15
N SER A 50 10.61 -10.49 3.50
CA SER A 50 11.40 -10.67 4.71
C SER A 50 10.53 -10.65 5.97
N ILE A 51 9.70 -9.61 6.14
CA ILE A 51 8.76 -9.49 7.27
C ILE A 51 7.78 -10.67 7.30
N SER A 52 7.20 -11.01 6.15
CA SER A 52 6.17 -12.05 6.05
C SER A 52 6.71 -13.42 6.48
N PHE A 53 7.92 -13.79 6.05
CA PHE A 53 8.49 -15.10 6.34
C PHE A 53 9.26 -15.15 7.66
N LEU A 54 10.12 -14.15 7.93
CA LEU A 54 11.00 -14.17 9.10
C LEU A 54 10.29 -13.78 10.39
N ASP A 55 9.23 -12.96 10.30
CA ASP A 55 8.50 -12.50 11.47
C ASP A 55 7.10 -13.14 11.52
N LEU A 56 6.20 -12.79 10.60
CA LEU A 56 4.79 -13.18 10.70
C LEU A 56 4.56 -14.70 10.61
N ALA A 57 5.10 -15.36 9.58
CA ALA A 57 4.96 -16.80 9.38
C ALA A 57 5.66 -17.58 10.49
N HIS A 58 6.90 -17.22 10.83
CA HIS A 58 7.65 -17.84 11.94
C HIS A 58 6.87 -17.76 13.25
N ASN A 59 6.32 -16.59 13.55
CA ASN A 59 5.48 -16.38 14.72
C ASN A 59 4.20 -17.20 14.72
N ALA A 60 3.49 -17.28 13.59
CA ALA A 60 2.28 -18.06 13.47
C ALA A 60 2.56 -19.55 13.69
N LEU A 61 3.64 -20.07 13.09
CA LEU A 61 4.09 -21.45 13.27
C LEU A 61 4.36 -21.78 14.75
N ASN A 62 5.05 -20.89 15.47
CA ASN A 62 5.33 -21.07 16.90
C ASN A 62 4.09 -20.96 17.79
N SER A 63 3.09 -20.15 17.39
CA SER A 63 1.91 -19.86 18.23
C SER A 63 0.79 -20.88 18.08
N ILE A 64 0.53 -21.36 16.86
CA ILE A 64 -0.61 -22.26 16.57
C ILE A 64 -0.21 -23.60 15.94
N GLY A 65 1.09 -23.83 15.75
CA GLY A 65 1.66 -25.06 15.18
C GLY A 65 1.68 -25.08 13.65
N PHE A 66 2.55 -25.94 13.10
CA PHE A 66 2.84 -26.00 11.66
C PHE A 66 1.60 -26.15 10.78
N LEU A 67 0.74 -27.13 11.07
CA LEU A 67 -0.41 -27.44 10.22
C LEU A 67 -1.44 -26.29 10.20
N LYS A 68 -1.83 -25.78 11.37
CA LYS A 68 -2.83 -24.70 11.47
C LYS A 68 -2.33 -23.40 10.86
N ALA A 69 -1.07 -23.04 11.10
CA ALA A 69 -0.47 -21.84 10.53
C ALA A 69 -0.45 -21.88 9.00
N ASN A 70 -0.04 -23.00 8.40
CA ASN A 70 -0.06 -23.15 6.94
C ASN A 70 -1.48 -23.10 6.36
N LEU A 71 -2.46 -23.72 7.02
CA LEU A 71 -3.86 -23.62 6.60
C LEU A 71 -4.37 -22.17 6.57
N TRP A 72 -4.08 -21.39 7.61
CA TRP A 72 -4.45 -19.97 7.67
C TRP A 72 -3.66 -19.11 6.68
N PHE A 73 -2.38 -19.43 6.44
CA PHE A 73 -1.59 -18.76 5.40
C PHE A 73 -2.23 -18.94 4.01
N PHE A 74 -2.52 -20.18 3.60
CA PHE A 74 -3.14 -20.44 2.30
C PHE A 74 -4.57 -19.91 2.22
N ALA A 75 -5.34 -19.96 3.31
CA ALA A 75 -6.66 -19.33 3.37
C ALA A 75 -6.57 -17.81 3.13
N GLY A 76 -5.56 -17.15 3.71
CA GLY A 76 -5.28 -15.73 3.46
C GLY A 76 -4.91 -15.44 2.00
N VAL A 77 -4.06 -16.27 1.39
CA VAL A 77 -3.70 -16.17 -0.05
C VAL A 77 -4.94 -16.29 -0.94
N LEU A 78 -5.80 -17.30 -0.69
CA LEU A 78 -7.03 -17.50 -1.45
C LEU A 78 -8.01 -16.34 -1.27
N PHE A 79 -8.17 -15.85 -0.03
CA PHE A 79 -9.01 -14.72 0.28
C PHE A 79 -8.54 -13.45 -0.44
N PHE A 80 -7.25 -13.13 -0.37
CA PHE A 80 -6.69 -11.97 -1.07
C PHE A 80 -6.82 -12.11 -2.59
N GLY A 81 -6.53 -13.30 -3.13
CA GLY A 81 -6.73 -13.59 -4.56
C GLY A 81 -8.19 -13.46 -5.01
N PHE A 82 -9.16 -13.72 -4.12
CA PHE A 82 -10.58 -13.46 -4.38
C PHE A 82 -10.91 -11.97 -4.33
N VAL A 83 -10.43 -11.23 -3.33
CA VAL A 83 -10.65 -9.77 -3.19
C VAL A 83 -10.10 -9.02 -4.41
N VAL A 84 -8.90 -9.37 -4.89
CA VAL A 84 -8.27 -8.71 -6.04
C VAL A 84 -9.09 -8.88 -7.33
N LYS A 85 -9.90 -9.93 -7.48
CA LYS A 85 -10.78 -10.07 -8.66
C LYS A 85 -11.84 -8.97 -8.76
N PHE A 86 -12.18 -8.32 -7.66
CA PHE A 86 -13.09 -7.18 -7.64
C PHE A 86 -12.38 -5.85 -7.93
N ILE A 87 -11.04 -5.85 -7.94
CA ILE A 87 -10.22 -4.68 -8.26
C ILE A 87 -9.88 -4.75 -9.75
N PRO A 88 -10.42 -3.85 -10.59
CA PRO A 88 -10.17 -3.87 -12.03
C PRO A 88 -8.68 -3.72 -12.32
N GLU A 89 -8.13 -4.51 -13.24
CA GLU A 89 -6.75 -4.27 -13.66
C GLU A 89 -6.66 -2.92 -14.41
N PRO A 90 -5.77 -2.01 -14.00
CA PRO A 90 -5.53 -0.80 -14.76
C PRO A 90 -4.92 -1.16 -16.11
N THR A 91 -5.67 -0.94 -17.20
CA THR A 91 -5.12 -1.04 -18.56
C THR A 91 -4.10 0.09 -18.76
N PHE A 92 -2.83 -0.20 -18.53
CA PHE A 92 -1.74 0.69 -18.89
C PHE A 92 -1.58 0.61 -20.40
N VAL A 93 -2.19 1.53 -21.15
CA VAL A 93 -1.93 1.66 -22.59
C VAL A 93 -0.71 2.58 -22.70
N PRO A 94 0.48 2.08 -23.07
CA PRO A 94 1.65 2.92 -23.24
C PRO A 94 1.37 3.88 -24.40
N THR A 95 1.48 5.17 -24.15
CA THR A 95 1.48 6.20 -25.20
C THR A 95 2.78 6.13 -25.98
N THR A 96 3.01 5.07 -26.75
CA THR A 96 4.07 5.03 -27.77
C THR A 96 3.55 5.31 -29.18
N ASP A 97 2.23 5.17 -29.42
CA ASP A 97 1.70 5.25 -30.79
C ASP A 97 0.83 6.49 -31.09
N ALA A 98 0.63 7.41 -30.15
CA ALA A 98 -0.18 8.61 -30.38
C ALA A 98 0.54 9.71 -31.18
N SER A 99 1.84 9.56 -31.49
CA SER A 99 2.64 10.62 -32.13
C SER A 99 2.63 10.63 -33.66
N LYS A 100 1.84 9.79 -34.35
CA LYS A 100 1.73 9.84 -35.81
C LYS A 100 0.30 9.61 -36.32
N LYS A 101 -0.58 10.58 -36.10
CA LYS A 101 -1.64 10.93 -37.08
C LYS A 101 -2.16 12.33 -36.78
N LYS A 102 -1.51 13.34 -37.38
CA LYS A 102 -2.19 14.61 -37.67
C LYS A 102 -3.23 14.30 -38.74
N THR A 103 -4.47 14.15 -38.34
CA THR A 103 -5.62 14.31 -39.23
C THR A 103 -6.46 15.42 -38.63
N ASP A 104 -6.65 16.47 -39.43
CA ASP A 104 -7.30 17.73 -39.10
C ASP A 104 -8.80 17.53 -38.85
N ASP A 105 -9.16 17.02 -37.67
CA ASP A 105 -10.53 17.03 -37.16
C ASP A 105 -10.52 17.44 -35.68
N ASP A 106 -10.79 18.72 -35.42
CA ASP A 106 -10.63 19.41 -34.14
C ASP A 106 -11.66 18.97 -33.06
N GLY A 107 -12.59 18.08 -33.43
CA GLY A 107 -13.56 17.41 -32.55
C GLY A 107 -13.07 16.04 -32.02
N SER A 108 -12.64 15.14 -32.91
CA SER A 108 -12.27 13.75 -32.59
C SER A 108 -11.04 13.63 -31.68
N GLY A 109 -10.04 14.49 -31.87
CA GLY A 109 -8.80 14.48 -31.07
C GLY A 109 -9.01 14.86 -29.59
N LYS A 110 -9.93 15.80 -29.32
CA LYS A 110 -10.25 16.25 -27.95
C LYS A 110 -10.97 15.15 -27.16
N ASP A 111 -11.83 14.37 -27.80
CA ASP A 111 -12.57 13.29 -27.14
C ASP A 111 -11.69 12.07 -26.86
N MET A 112 -10.78 11.72 -27.77
CA MET A 112 -9.77 10.69 -27.55
C MET A 112 -8.83 11.04 -26.38
N MET A 113 -8.37 12.29 -26.30
CA MET A 113 -7.49 12.74 -25.21
C MET A 113 -8.22 12.77 -23.85
N LYS A 114 -9.50 13.18 -23.82
CA LYS A 114 -10.34 13.11 -22.62
C LYS A 114 -10.57 11.66 -22.15
N LYS A 115 -10.85 10.74 -23.09
CA LYS A 115 -11.05 9.32 -22.80
C LYS A 115 -9.79 8.69 -22.21
N HIS A 116 -8.62 8.98 -22.79
CA HIS A 116 -7.33 8.52 -22.26
C HIS A 116 -7.06 9.07 -20.86
N ARG A 117 -7.25 10.38 -20.63
CA ARG A 117 -7.10 11.00 -19.31
C ARG A 117 -8.00 10.33 -18.26
N ARG A 118 -9.24 10.02 -18.62
CA ARG A 118 -10.20 9.33 -17.74
C ARG A 118 -9.74 7.91 -17.41
N GLN A 119 -9.15 7.18 -18.36
CA GLN A 119 -8.60 5.84 -18.13
C GLN A 119 -7.39 5.87 -17.19
N VAL A 120 -6.45 6.80 -17.38
CA VAL A 120 -5.28 6.92 -16.49
C VAL A 120 -5.73 7.37 -15.08
N LEU A 121 -6.73 8.25 -14.98
CA LEU A 121 -7.31 8.64 -13.68
C LEU A 121 -7.96 7.45 -12.99
N PHE A 122 -8.76 6.67 -13.72
CA PHE A 122 -9.38 5.47 -13.20
C PHE A 122 -8.32 4.48 -12.71
N SER A 123 -7.28 4.23 -13.51
CA SER A 123 -6.12 3.41 -13.12
C SER A 123 -5.49 3.90 -11.82
N GLY A 124 -5.21 5.20 -11.70
CA GLY A 124 -4.61 5.76 -10.49
C GLY A 124 -5.50 5.63 -9.25
N ILE A 125 -6.81 5.80 -9.38
CA ILE A 125 -7.76 5.60 -8.28
C ILE A 125 -7.81 4.13 -7.88
N ILE A 126 -7.85 3.20 -8.84
CA ILE A 126 -7.85 1.77 -8.54
C ILE A 126 -6.54 1.35 -7.87
N THR A 127 -5.40 1.87 -8.33
CA THR A 127 -4.10 1.67 -7.65
C THR A 127 -4.16 2.15 -6.20
N ALA A 128 -4.69 3.35 -5.94
CA ALA A 128 -4.83 3.88 -4.58
C ALA A 128 -5.74 3.00 -3.69
N VAL A 129 -6.84 2.46 -4.24
CA VAL A 129 -7.73 1.54 -3.52
C VAL A 129 -7.04 0.22 -3.22
N GLY A 130 -6.37 -0.38 -4.21
CA GLY A 130 -5.62 -1.64 -4.02
C GLY A 130 -4.53 -1.50 -2.96
N ILE A 131 -3.83 -0.37 -2.96
CA ILE A 131 -2.81 -0.04 -1.96
C ILE A 131 -3.44 0.20 -0.58
N SER A 132 -4.58 0.90 -0.49
CA SER A 132 -5.31 1.01 0.79
C SER A 132 -5.66 -0.37 1.38
N LEU A 133 -6.04 -1.33 0.55
CA LEU A 133 -6.33 -2.71 0.97
C LEU A 133 -5.07 -3.49 1.37
N HIS A 134 -3.87 -3.05 0.95
CA HIS A 134 -2.58 -3.61 1.34
C HIS A 134 -2.08 -3.03 2.67
N ASN A 135 -2.14 -1.70 2.82
CA ASN A 135 -1.77 -0.98 4.04
C ASN A 135 -2.65 -1.37 5.24
N PHE A 136 -3.90 -1.78 5.01
CA PHE A 136 -4.78 -2.20 6.10
C PHE A 136 -4.22 -3.42 6.89
N PRO A 137 -3.90 -4.57 6.25
CA PRO A 137 -3.16 -5.66 6.89
C PRO A 137 -1.82 -5.28 7.54
N GLU A 138 -1.08 -4.33 6.98
CA GLU A 138 0.18 -3.85 7.57
C GLU A 138 -0.04 -3.20 8.93
N GLY A 139 -1.06 -2.34 9.04
CA GLY A 139 -1.46 -1.75 10.30
C GLY A 139 -1.87 -2.80 11.35
N MET A 140 -2.59 -3.84 10.92
CA MET A 140 -2.92 -4.97 11.79
C MET A 140 -1.64 -5.67 12.28
N ALA A 141 -0.65 -5.86 11.40
CA ALA A 141 0.63 -6.47 11.73
C ALA A 141 1.42 -5.64 12.75
N VAL A 142 1.50 -4.30 12.58
CA VAL A 142 2.17 -3.39 13.54
C VAL A 142 1.54 -3.50 14.92
N PHE A 143 0.21 -3.58 15.01
CA PHE A 143 -0.48 -3.78 16.28
C PHE A 143 -0.11 -5.11 16.93
N LEU A 144 -0.20 -6.22 16.19
CA LEU A 144 0.16 -7.55 16.69
C LEU A 144 1.62 -7.64 17.12
N GLY A 145 2.54 -7.01 16.37
CA GLY A 145 3.96 -6.90 16.72
C GLY A 145 4.16 -6.10 18.01
N SER A 146 3.44 -4.99 18.17
CA SER A 146 3.52 -4.12 19.35
C SER A 146 2.98 -4.76 20.63
N VAL A 147 1.99 -5.66 20.52
CA VAL A 147 1.49 -6.49 21.63
C VAL A 147 2.53 -7.52 22.08
N LYS A 148 3.35 -8.06 21.16
CA LYS A 148 4.43 -8.99 21.49
C LYS A 148 5.64 -8.32 22.13
N GLY A 149 5.81 -7.02 21.90
CA GLY A 149 6.83 -6.21 22.54
C GLY A 149 7.22 -5.00 21.71
N LEU A 150 7.63 -3.92 22.39
CA LEU A 150 8.00 -2.65 21.74
C LEU A 150 9.08 -2.83 20.67
N ARG A 151 10.10 -3.66 20.92
CA ARG A 151 11.17 -3.91 19.95
C ARG A 151 10.66 -4.54 18.65
N VAL A 152 9.73 -5.50 18.75
CA VAL A 152 9.13 -6.16 17.59
C VAL A 152 8.27 -5.15 16.82
N GLY A 153 7.40 -4.42 17.53
CA GLY A 153 6.57 -3.37 16.93
C GLY A 153 7.38 -2.29 16.19
N VAL A 154 8.46 -1.79 16.81
CA VAL A 154 9.34 -0.77 16.20
C VAL A 154 10.07 -1.32 14.96
N ASN A 155 10.63 -2.54 15.03
CA ASN A 155 11.31 -3.15 13.89
C ASN A 155 10.35 -3.31 12.70
N LEU A 156 9.13 -3.79 12.98
CA LEU A 156 8.10 -3.97 11.97
C LEU A 156 7.66 -2.64 11.36
N ALA A 157 7.42 -1.63 12.19
CA ALA A 157 7.03 -0.29 11.75
C ALA A 157 8.11 0.38 10.89
N ILE A 158 9.40 0.21 11.22
CA ILE A 158 10.50 0.74 10.39
C ILE A 158 10.52 0.04 9.03
N ALA A 159 10.37 -1.29 9.01
CA ALA A 159 10.39 -2.04 7.76
C ALA A 159 9.19 -1.70 6.86
N ILE A 160 8.00 -1.53 7.44
CA ILE A 160 6.79 -1.05 6.73
C ILE A 160 6.99 0.39 6.25
N ALA A 161 7.47 1.30 7.10
CA ALA A 161 7.75 2.68 6.69
C ALA A 161 8.70 2.76 5.48
N LEU A 162 9.73 1.91 5.43
CA LEU A 162 10.66 1.82 4.31
C LEU A 162 10.02 1.22 3.04
N HIS A 163 9.07 0.30 3.18
CA HIS A 163 8.28 -0.25 2.07
C HIS A 163 7.34 0.80 1.47
N ASN A 164 6.72 1.60 2.33
CA ASN A 164 5.68 2.55 1.98
C ASN A 164 6.17 3.73 1.17
N ILE A 165 7.45 4.10 1.27
CA ILE A 165 8.03 5.16 0.45
C ILE A 165 7.98 4.80 -1.06
N PRO A 166 8.55 3.65 -1.52
CA PRO A 166 8.31 3.13 -2.87
C PRO A 166 6.85 3.05 -3.29
N GLU A 167 5.97 2.59 -2.40
CA GLU A 167 4.55 2.43 -2.68
C GLU A 167 3.85 3.77 -2.90
N GLY A 168 4.16 4.77 -2.07
CA GLY A 168 3.66 6.14 -2.22
C GLY A 168 4.04 6.77 -3.56
N VAL A 169 5.26 6.49 -4.05
CA VAL A 169 5.68 6.89 -5.40
C VAL A 169 4.81 6.19 -6.46
N ALA A 170 4.55 4.90 -6.31
CA ALA A 170 3.75 4.10 -7.24
C ALA A 170 2.27 4.55 -7.30
N VAL A 171 1.67 5.00 -6.19
CA VAL A 171 0.33 5.62 -6.16
C VAL A 171 0.33 6.97 -6.85
N ALA A 172 1.27 7.84 -6.47
CA ALA A 172 1.24 9.24 -6.85
C ALA A 172 1.50 9.46 -8.35
N LEU A 173 2.36 8.64 -8.96
CA LEU A 173 2.80 8.81 -10.33
C LEU A 173 1.68 8.73 -11.39
N PRO A 174 0.86 7.67 -11.47
CA PRO A 174 -0.25 7.59 -12.43
C PRO A 174 -1.30 8.68 -12.18
N LEU A 175 -1.60 9.00 -10.90
CA LEU A 175 -2.52 10.06 -10.54
C LEU A 175 -2.02 11.45 -10.95
N TYR A 176 -0.73 11.73 -10.78
CA TYR A 176 -0.12 12.97 -11.25
C TYR A 176 -0.19 13.06 -12.78
N PHE A 177 0.13 11.98 -13.50
CA PHE A 177 0.08 12.00 -14.96
C PHE A 177 -1.35 12.17 -15.52
N ALA A 178 -2.36 11.63 -14.84
CA ALA A 178 -3.77 11.77 -15.20
C ALA A 178 -4.34 13.15 -14.84
N THR A 179 -4.14 13.60 -13.60
CA THR A 179 -4.78 14.82 -13.08
C THR A 179 -4.00 16.08 -13.45
N LYS A 180 -2.68 15.95 -13.66
CA LYS A 180 -1.70 17.05 -13.69
C LYS A 180 -1.65 17.88 -12.40
N SER A 181 -2.22 17.37 -11.30
CA SER A 181 -2.26 18.05 -10.01
C SER A 181 -1.41 17.30 -9.00
N LYS A 182 -0.32 17.96 -8.55
CA LYS A 182 0.56 17.44 -7.49
C LYS A 182 -0.24 17.21 -6.20
N TRP A 183 -1.11 18.15 -5.84
CA TRP A 183 -1.94 18.04 -4.63
C TRP A 183 -2.91 16.86 -4.67
N GLN A 184 -3.53 16.56 -5.83
CA GLN A 184 -4.41 15.39 -5.93
C GLN A 184 -3.62 14.10 -5.75
N ALA A 185 -2.45 13.97 -6.40
CA ALA A 185 -1.60 12.79 -6.25
C ALA A 185 -1.19 12.54 -4.79
N PHE A 186 -0.77 13.59 -4.07
CA PHE A 186 -0.46 13.50 -2.64
C PHE A 186 -1.69 13.14 -1.80
N LYS A 187 -2.83 13.81 -2.03
CA LYS A 187 -4.07 13.54 -1.27
C LYS A 187 -4.47 12.06 -1.36
N TYR A 188 -4.48 11.47 -2.56
CA TYR A 188 -4.84 10.07 -2.72
C TYR A 188 -3.83 9.10 -2.08
N ALA A 189 -2.53 9.39 -2.19
CA ALA A 189 -1.50 8.59 -1.52
C ALA A 189 -1.55 8.69 0.01
N THR A 190 -1.86 9.87 0.54
CA THR A 190 -2.09 10.05 1.98
C THR A 190 -3.33 9.31 2.43
N LEU A 191 -4.44 9.40 1.68
CA LEU A 191 -5.66 8.67 1.99
C LEU A 191 -5.45 7.15 1.99
N SER A 192 -4.61 6.63 1.09
CA SER A 192 -4.28 5.20 1.09
C SER A 192 -3.40 4.80 2.28
N GLY A 193 -2.41 5.62 2.63
CA GLY A 193 -1.56 5.38 3.82
C GLY A 193 -2.32 5.42 5.15
N LEU A 194 -3.43 6.17 5.23
CA LEU A 194 -4.30 6.18 6.43
C LEU A 194 -5.01 4.84 6.68
N ALA A 195 -4.96 3.88 5.75
CA ALA A 195 -5.48 2.54 5.98
C ALA A 195 -4.71 1.76 7.08
N GLU A 196 -3.42 2.07 7.29
CA GLU A 196 -2.63 1.45 8.36
C GLU A 196 -3.16 1.75 9.77
N PRO A 197 -3.29 3.01 10.22
CA PRO A 197 -3.86 3.29 11.54
C PRO A 197 -5.32 2.80 11.66
N LEU A 198 -6.07 2.70 10.56
CA LEU A 198 -7.39 2.06 10.56
C LEU A 198 -7.30 0.54 10.84
N GLY A 199 -6.30 -0.15 10.30
CA GLY A 199 -6.01 -1.55 10.60
C GLY A 199 -5.71 -1.78 12.08
N VAL A 200 -4.93 -0.89 12.71
CA VAL A 200 -4.70 -0.91 14.16
C VAL A 200 -5.99 -0.76 14.93
N PHE A 201 -6.78 0.26 14.59
CA PHE A 201 -8.03 0.55 15.26
C PHE A 201 -9.00 -0.64 15.18
N PHE A 202 -9.10 -1.26 14.00
CA PHE A 202 -9.91 -2.45 13.79
C PHE A 202 -9.56 -3.61 14.73
N VAL A 203 -8.27 -3.94 14.86
CA VAL A 203 -7.81 -5.02 15.75
C VAL A 203 -8.00 -4.65 17.22
N ALA A 204 -7.73 -3.39 17.59
CA ALA A 204 -7.93 -2.89 18.95
C ALA A 204 -9.41 -2.99 19.40
N VAL A 205 -10.36 -2.69 18.51
CA VAL A 205 -11.81 -2.76 18.79
C VAL A 205 -12.34 -4.20 18.79
N LEU A 206 -11.83 -5.08 17.93
CA LEU A 206 -12.34 -6.44 17.81
C LEU A 206 -11.85 -7.39 18.91
N PHE A 207 -10.64 -7.21 19.44
CA PHE A 207 -10.09 -8.12 20.45
C PHE A 207 -9.69 -7.45 21.78
N PRO A 208 -10.50 -6.56 22.37
CA PRO A 208 -10.10 -5.75 23.52
C PRO A 208 -9.70 -6.56 24.77
N SER A 209 -10.20 -7.80 24.92
CA SER A 209 -10.08 -8.61 26.14
C SER A 209 -9.00 -9.69 26.12
N ASN A 210 -8.40 -10.00 24.97
CA ASN A 210 -7.51 -11.17 24.80
C ASN A 210 -6.01 -10.86 24.92
N TYR A 211 -5.64 -9.60 25.17
CA TYR A 211 -4.24 -9.18 25.23
C TYR A 211 -3.59 -9.32 26.61
N THR A 212 -4.37 -9.64 27.64
CA THR A 212 -3.95 -9.76 29.04
C THR A 212 -3.38 -11.12 29.42
N SER A 213 -3.52 -12.14 28.57
CA SER A 213 -3.09 -13.52 28.89
C SER A 213 -1.69 -13.89 28.39
N CYS A 214 -0.96 -12.97 27.75
CA CYS A 214 0.39 -13.19 27.23
C CYS A 214 1.49 -12.50 28.05
N SER A 215 1.22 -12.18 29.33
CA SER A 215 2.23 -11.71 30.30
C SER A 215 2.66 -12.84 31.22
#